data_AF-A2A0C2-F1
#
_entry.id   AF-A2A0C2-F1
#
_cell.length_a   1.000
_cell.length_b   1.000
_cell.length_c   1.000
_cell.angle_alpha   90.00
_cell.angle_beta   90.00
_cell.angle_gamma   90.00
#
_symmetry.space_group_name_H-M   'P 1'
#
loop_
_entity.id
_entity.type
_entity.pdbx_description
1 polymer ?
#
loop_
_entity_poly.entity_id
_entity_poly.type
_entity_poly.pdbx_seq_one_letter_code
_entity_poly.pdbx_strand_id
1 'polypeptide(L)'
;MKDKEWTYPFGKPYGWDIRDERWYVRYLELKAYKKTHGDCKVPKAWAPNPALARWVSGQRRKRQQMSDWRKNLLDQIKFTWRINPPLKIPPKSWEQHYQELVAFKNDHGHANVPHSWPANPRLAKWVGAQRGHYKKGELSAHKVKQLEAIGFSWVLQVQIVLPWEDYYQKLQSFKQIHGHCNVPSTFEDQKLAKWVARQRKIVDTISGDRKQLLDNIGFTWRLRKGRLSWEARYEQLLKFRAKYGHCNVVTSDIEEWSGLISWVQEQRRKYKENILSPDQITQLEKVGFVWSALEDVWMKSYEELCLYKEKHGHCFPSLKDPSTKSLGLWVRTQRLMKASLLPHRLELLNEIGFDWQQEAGRAKEKWMVKYKELKEYKNKHGHFIIPQSDRSLKSLRMWFFGQRSRFKQGKLSSSRVELLDKLGVEWREEKHPRLEEGLDLDWGGKSTYIRRQWMGKYRLLKDFKNTHGHFVIPGDKNKPLCDWLFSQRKKFKEGKLAQHFIDLLDDLGREWKVPQRRNTKKKN
;
A
#
# COMPACT_ATOMS: atom_id res chain seq x y z
N MET A 1 30.87 21.79 -94.18
CA MET A 1 29.90 22.71 -93.54
C MET A 1 30.72 23.82 -92.89
N LYS A 2 30.45 25.06 -93.29
CA LYS A 2 31.24 26.27 -93.01
C LYS A 2 31.69 26.36 -91.54
N ASP A 3 32.97 26.67 -91.36
CA ASP A 3 33.59 27.01 -90.08
C ASP A 3 32.79 28.10 -89.38
N LYS A 4 31.95 27.72 -88.41
CA LYS A 4 31.49 28.68 -87.42
C LYS A 4 32.71 29.03 -86.59
N GLU A 5 33.30 30.21 -86.81
CA GLU A 5 34.29 30.76 -85.88
C GLU A 5 33.60 30.95 -84.53
N TRP A 6 33.80 29.98 -83.64
CA TRP A 6 33.40 30.11 -82.25
C TRP A 6 34.34 31.10 -81.59
N THR A 7 33.82 32.24 -81.13
CA THR A 7 34.57 33.18 -80.29
C THR A 7 34.68 32.59 -78.88
N TYR A 8 35.86 32.07 -78.55
CA TYR A 8 36.15 31.53 -77.23
C TYR A 8 36.57 32.65 -76.28
N PRO A 9 36.11 32.67 -75.01
CA PRO A 9 36.47 33.70 -74.03
C PRO A 9 37.90 33.52 -73.45
N PHE A 10 38.75 32.74 -74.11
CA PHE A 10 40.13 32.43 -73.72
C PHE A 10 40.96 32.12 -74.98
N GLY A 11 42.27 32.35 -74.93
CA GLY A 11 43.19 31.95 -75.99
C GLY A 11 43.26 30.43 -76.10
N LYS A 12 43.17 29.89 -77.33
CA LYS A 12 43.26 28.44 -77.54
C LYS A 12 44.65 27.95 -77.09
N PRO A 13 44.74 26.98 -76.15
CA PRO A 13 46.01 26.42 -75.73
C PRO A 13 46.73 25.68 -76.87
N TYR A 14 48.06 25.58 -76.77
CA TYR A 14 48.90 24.88 -77.75
C TYR A 14 48.46 23.40 -77.87
N GLY A 15 48.19 22.94 -79.10
CA GLY A 15 47.70 21.59 -79.39
C GLY A 15 46.18 21.40 -79.33
N TRP A 16 45.38 22.48 -79.35
CA TRP A 16 43.92 22.42 -79.40
C TRP A 16 43.41 21.61 -80.60
N ASP A 17 42.63 20.55 -80.34
CA ASP A 17 42.09 19.67 -81.36
C ASP A 17 40.55 19.54 -81.33
N ILE A 18 40.01 18.72 -82.23
CA ILE A 18 38.57 18.41 -82.32
C ILE A 18 38.00 17.82 -81.01
N ARG A 19 38.82 17.19 -80.17
CA ARG A 19 38.41 16.61 -78.88
C ARG A 19 38.24 17.73 -77.84
N ASP A 20 39.06 18.77 -77.90
CA ASP A 20 38.90 19.98 -77.09
C ASP A 20 37.63 20.75 -77.44
N GLU A 21 37.29 20.85 -78.73
CA GLU A 21 36.02 21.45 -79.16
C GLU A 21 34.82 20.68 -78.63
N ARG A 22 34.83 19.35 -78.76
CA ARG A 22 33.77 18.49 -78.20
C ARG A 22 33.67 18.59 -76.68
N TRP A 23 34.81 18.77 -75.99
CA TRP A 23 34.82 19.00 -74.55
C TRP A 23 34.16 20.34 -74.21
N TYR A 24 34.48 21.40 -74.95
CA TYR A 24 33.93 22.73 -74.73
C TYR A 24 32.42 22.80 -74.99
N VAL A 25 31.91 22.09 -76.01
CA VAL A 25 30.45 21.96 -76.23
C VAL A 25 29.75 21.38 -75.00
N ARG A 26 30.30 20.33 -74.38
CA ARG A 26 29.74 19.75 -73.15
C ARG A 26 29.86 20.69 -71.94
N TYR A 27 30.89 21.52 -71.90
CA TYR A 27 31.01 22.59 -70.90
C TYR A 27 29.90 23.64 -71.05
N LEU A 28 29.56 24.05 -72.27
CA LEU A 28 28.44 24.96 -72.53
C LEU A 28 27.08 24.35 -72.13
N GLU A 29 26.87 23.06 -72.42
CA GLU A 29 25.69 22.33 -71.96
C GLU A 29 25.58 22.30 -70.42
N LEU A 30 26.71 22.10 -69.72
CA LEU A 30 26.75 22.18 -68.26
C LEU A 30 26.44 23.59 -67.74
N LYS A 31 26.89 24.64 -68.43
CA LYS A 31 26.58 26.03 -68.09
C LYS A 31 25.07 26.31 -68.24
N ALA A 32 24.44 25.78 -69.29
CA ALA A 32 22.99 25.85 -69.48
C ALA A 32 22.22 25.06 -68.40
N TYR A 33 22.72 23.87 -68.03
CA TYR A 33 22.16 23.09 -66.92
C TYR A 33 22.22 23.88 -65.60
N LYS A 34 23.35 24.52 -65.29
CA LYS A 34 23.48 25.36 -64.09
C LYS A 34 22.52 26.53 -64.09
N LYS A 35 22.30 27.18 -65.24
CA LYS A 35 21.34 28.30 -65.35
C LYS A 35 19.91 27.87 -65.02
N THR A 36 19.52 26.66 -65.42
CA THR A 36 18.16 26.12 -65.23
C THR A 36 17.96 25.45 -63.86
N HIS A 37 18.97 24.78 -63.33
CA HIS A 37 18.87 23.98 -62.10
C HIS A 37 19.55 24.62 -60.88
N GLY A 38 20.31 25.71 -61.07
CA GLY A 38 21.02 26.44 -60.01
C GLY A 38 22.33 25.78 -59.54
N ASP A 39 22.64 24.57 -60.00
CA ASP A 39 23.86 23.83 -59.62
C ASP A 39 24.46 23.01 -60.79
N CYS A 40 25.63 22.41 -60.55
CA CYS A 40 26.31 21.53 -61.53
C CYS A 40 26.16 20.03 -61.19
N LYS A 41 25.13 19.64 -60.43
CA LYS A 41 24.94 18.28 -59.92
C LYS A 41 24.13 17.40 -60.88
N VAL A 42 24.65 17.21 -62.10
CA VAL A 42 24.00 16.37 -63.11
C VAL A 42 23.95 14.89 -62.66
N PRO A 43 22.77 14.24 -62.59
CA PRO A 43 22.66 12.84 -62.20
C PRO A 43 23.14 11.83 -63.23
N LYS A 44 23.51 10.63 -62.76
CA LYS A 44 24.06 9.57 -63.62
C LYS A 44 23.05 9.10 -64.69
N ALA A 45 21.75 9.14 -64.39
CA ALA A 45 20.66 8.73 -65.27
C ALA A 45 19.83 9.94 -65.77
N TRP A 46 20.48 11.06 -66.13
CA TRP A 46 19.77 12.23 -66.64
C TRP A 46 19.28 12.01 -68.08
N ALA A 47 18.01 11.67 -68.24
CA ALA A 47 17.37 11.33 -69.51
C ALA A 47 17.37 12.45 -70.58
N PRO A 48 17.19 13.75 -70.24
CA PRO A 48 17.14 14.81 -71.25
C PRO A 48 18.44 14.98 -72.06
N ASN A 49 19.61 14.70 -71.46
CA ASN A 49 20.87 14.64 -72.21
C ASN A 49 21.85 13.66 -71.51
N PRO A 50 21.77 12.37 -71.87
CA PRO A 50 22.58 11.30 -71.26
C PRO A 50 24.07 11.46 -71.54
N ALA A 51 24.43 12.17 -72.61
CA ALA A 51 25.82 12.41 -72.97
C ALA A 51 26.48 13.41 -72.02
N LEU A 52 25.78 14.46 -71.58
CA LEU A 52 26.25 15.37 -70.53
C LEU A 52 26.42 14.62 -69.19
N ALA A 53 25.49 13.75 -68.81
CA ALA A 53 25.59 12.97 -67.57
C ALA A 53 26.84 12.08 -67.53
N ARG A 54 27.11 11.38 -68.64
CA ARG A 54 28.33 10.58 -68.81
C ARG A 54 29.58 11.45 -68.79
N TRP A 55 29.55 12.59 -69.50
CA TRP A 55 30.68 13.52 -69.55
C TRP A 55 31.00 14.12 -68.17
N VAL A 56 30.01 14.63 -67.43
CA VAL A 56 30.17 15.19 -66.08
C VAL A 56 30.73 14.13 -65.12
N SER A 57 30.23 12.90 -65.19
CA SER A 57 30.75 11.78 -64.41
C SER A 57 32.21 11.48 -64.75
N GLY A 58 32.56 11.55 -66.03
CA GLY A 58 33.94 11.40 -66.52
C GLY A 58 34.86 12.52 -66.01
N GLN A 59 34.40 13.77 -66.03
CA GLN A 59 35.20 14.91 -65.54
C GLN A 59 35.55 14.75 -64.06
N ARG A 60 34.59 14.34 -63.22
CA ARG A 60 34.83 14.10 -61.79
C ARG A 60 35.88 13.01 -61.53
N ARG A 61 35.90 11.94 -62.33
CA ARG A 61 36.89 10.85 -62.21
C ARG A 61 38.27 11.27 -62.70
N LYS A 62 38.34 12.02 -63.80
CA LYS A 62 39.59 12.41 -64.45
C LYS A 62 40.16 13.75 -63.95
N ARG A 63 39.72 14.26 -62.79
CA ARG A 63 40.17 15.55 -62.24
C ARG A 63 41.69 15.69 -62.21
N GLN A 64 42.39 14.65 -61.77
CA GLN A 64 43.87 14.65 -61.67
C GLN A 64 44.57 14.61 -63.03
N GLN A 65 43.94 14.05 -64.06
CA GLN A 65 44.47 13.90 -65.41
C GLN A 65 44.02 15.03 -66.36
N MET A 66 43.36 16.06 -65.81
CA MET A 66 42.78 17.16 -66.59
C MET A 66 43.78 18.31 -66.74
N SER A 67 43.81 18.94 -67.90
CA SER A 67 44.58 20.17 -68.13
C SER A 67 44.08 21.32 -67.25
N ASP A 68 44.96 22.25 -66.89
CA ASP A 68 44.62 23.31 -65.95
C ASP A 68 43.59 24.29 -66.52
N TRP A 69 43.59 24.54 -67.83
CA TRP A 69 42.57 25.38 -68.47
C TRP A 69 41.15 24.79 -68.34
N ARG A 70 40.99 23.47 -68.41
CA ARG A 70 39.70 22.79 -68.22
C ARG A 70 39.24 22.84 -66.77
N LYS A 71 40.17 22.71 -65.81
CA LYS A 71 39.89 22.88 -64.37
C LYS A 71 39.42 24.31 -64.10
N ASN A 72 40.14 25.30 -64.60
CA ASN A 72 39.82 26.72 -64.42
C ASN A 72 38.41 27.06 -64.94
N LEU A 73 38.03 26.59 -66.12
CA LEU A 73 36.68 26.80 -66.67
C LEU A 73 35.59 26.18 -65.79
N LEU A 74 35.81 24.97 -65.27
CA LEU A 74 34.88 24.30 -64.37
C LEU A 74 34.80 25.00 -63.00
N ASP A 75 35.92 25.49 -62.48
CA ASP A 75 35.98 26.21 -61.21
C ASP A 75 35.27 27.59 -61.30
N GLN A 76 35.35 28.28 -62.44
CA GLN A 76 34.58 29.52 -62.70
C GLN A 76 33.07 29.32 -62.56
N ILE A 77 32.55 28.15 -62.96
CA ILE A 77 31.13 27.81 -62.78
C ILE A 77 30.86 27.13 -61.43
N LYS A 78 31.79 27.17 -60.47
CA LYS A 78 31.69 26.53 -59.15
C LYS A 78 31.32 25.05 -59.27
N PHE A 79 31.96 24.34 -60.21
CA PHE A 79 31.68 22.93 -60.47
C PHE A 79 31.92 22.06 -59.22
N THR A 80 30.93 21.25 -58.86
CA THR A 80 31.04 20.36 -57.69
C THR A 80 31.79 19.08 -58.06
N TRP A 81 33.06 19.02 -57.67
CA TRP A 81 33.94 17.88 -57.94
C TRP A 81 33.58 16.61 -57.15
N ARG A 82 33.15 16.75 -55.89
CA ARG A 82 32.79 15.61 -55.01
C ARG A 82 31.27 15.55 -54.81
N ILE A 83 30.65 14.47 -55.27
CA ILE A 83 29.25 14.12 -54.99
C ILE A 83 29.23 12.68 -54.51
N ASN A 84 28.97 12.47 -53.23
CA ASN A 84 28.94 11.14 -52.62
C ASN A 84 27.64 10.97 -51.83
N PRO A 85 26.81 9.95 -52.12
CA PRO A 85 26.87 9.03 -53.27
C PRO A 85 26.44 9.70 -54.60
N PRO A 86 26.79 9.12 -55.78
CA PRO A 86 26.35 9.64 -57.07
C PRO A 86 24.81 9.64 -57.19
N LEU A 87 24.24 10.75 -57.66
CA LEU A 87 22.79 10.89 -57.84
C LEU A 87 22.29 9.86 -58.86
N LYS A 88 21.51 8.86 -58.38
CA LYS A 88 20.92 7.79 -59.22
C LYS A 88 19.72 8.25 -60.04
N ILE A 89 19.03 9.30 -59.60
CA ILE A 89 17.74 9.75 -60.15
C ILE A 89 17.82 11.27 -60.39
N PRO A 90 17.21 11.81 -61.46
CA PRO A 90 17.15 13.25 -61.77
C PRO A 90 16.79 14.12 -60.55
N PRO A 91 17.38 15.33 -60.40
CA PRO A 91 16.98 16.24 -59.34
C PRO A 91 15.66 16.88 -59.75
N LYS A 92 14.67 16.91 -58.86
CA LYS A 92 13.45 17.66 -59.15
C LYS A 92 13.77 19.15 -59.10
N SER A 93 13.14 19.93 -59.96
CA SER A 93 13.25 21.39 -59.90
C SER A 93 12.63 21.91 -58.61
N TRP A 94 12.97 23.14 -58.23
CA TRP A 94 12.35 23.78 -57.06
C TRP A 94 10.83 23.84 -57.21
N GLU A 95 10.33 24.14 -58.42
CA GLU A 95 8.90 24.21 -58.72
C GLU A 95 8.20 22.86 -58.55
N GLN A 96 8.82 21.76 -59.00
CA GLN A 96 8.26 20.42 -58.81
C GLN A 96 8.12 20.05 -57.33
N HIS A 97 9.12 20.40 -56.51
CA HIS A 97 9.03 20.19 -55.07
C HIS A 97 8.00 21.11 -54.38
N TYR A 98 7.84 22.34 -54.88
CA TYR A 98 6.83 23.26 -54.40
C TYR A 98 5.41 22.72 -54.69
N GLN A 99 5.15 22.22 -55.90
CA GLN A 99 3.87 21.58 -56.24
C GLN A 99 3.59 20.33 -55.38
N GLU A 100 4.61 19.53 -55.07
CA GLU A 100 4.48 18.41 -54.12
C GLU A 100 4.16 18.85 -52.70
N LEU A 101 4.70 19.98 -52.27
CA LEU A 101 4.39 20.56 -50.96
C LEU A 101 2.95 21.12 -50.92
N VAL A 102 2.48 21.71 -52.03
CA VAL A 102 1.09 22.15 -52.19
C VAL A 102 0.15 20.96 -52.14
N ALA A 103 0.45 19.88 -52.86
CA ALA A 103 -0.32 18.63 -52.78
C ALA A 103 -0.34 18.07 -51.35
N PHE A 104 0.81 17.99 -50.69
CA PHE A 104 0.89 17.57 -49.29
C PHE A 104 0.03 18.44 -48.35
N LYS A 105 0.01 19.76 -48.56
CA LYS A 105 -0.84 20.66 -47.79
C LYS A 105 -2.33 20.39 -48.04
N ASN A 106 -2.72 20.17 -49.29
CA ASN A 106 -4.11 19.87 -49.63
C ASN A 106 -4.58 18.56 -48.99
N ASP A 107 -3.70 17.56 -48.92
CA ASP A 107 -4.02 16.24 -48.35
C ASP A 107 -3.99 16.22 -46.81
N HIS A 108 -3.09 17.00 -46.18
CA HIS A 108 -2.83 16.95 -44.74
C HIS A 108 -3.25 18.23 -43.98
N GLY A 109 -3.81 19.23 -44.66
CA GLY A 109 -4.21 20.52 -44.08
C GLY A 109 -3.06 21.45 -43.68
N HIS A 110 -1.80 21.01 -43.78
CA HIS A 110 -0.63 21.78 -43.36
C HIS A 110 0.62 21.52 -44.21
N ALA A 111 1.56 22.46 -44.27
CA ALA A 111 2.83 22.31 -45.02
C ALA A 111 3.99 21.70 -44.19
N ASN A 112 3.68 21.03 -43.07
CA ASN A 112 4.67 20.47 -42.15
C ASN A 112 5.05 19.01 -42.49
N VAL A 113 5.91 18.83 -43.49
CA VAL A 113 6.37 17.49 -43.91
C VAL A 113 7.29 16.85 -42.85
N PRO A 114 7.00 15.61 -42.37
CA PRO A 114 7.85 14.89 -41.42
C PRO A 114 9.27 14.64 -41.97
N HIS A 115 10.28 14.73 -41.10
CA HIS A 115 11.69 14.55 -41.51
C HIS A 115 11.98 13.18 -42.13
N SER A 116 11.29 12.13 -41.65
CA SER A 116 11.42 10.75 -42.12
C SER A 116 10.16 10.29 -42.85
N TRP A 117 9.52 11.15 -43.65
CA TRP A 117 8.29 10.78 -44.36
C TRP A 117 8.56 9.68 -45.41
N PRO A 118 8.01 8.46 -45.23
CA PRO A 118 8.36 7.32 -46.08
C PRO A 118 7.74 7.40 -47.48
N ALA A 119 6.58 8.06 -47.63
CA ALA A 119 5.87 8.17 -48.91
C ALA A 119 6.62 9.06 -49.92
N ASN A 120 7.27 10.14 -49.47
CA ASN A 120 8.17 10.93 -50.31
C ASN A 120 9.37 11.47 -49.53
N PRO A 121 10.43 10.66 -49.39
CA PRO A 121 11.66 11.05 -48.67
C PRO A 121 12.40 12.21 -49.32
N ARG A 122 12.18 12.48 -50.62
CA ARG A 122 12.80 13.59 -51.34
C ARG A 122 12.18 14.91 -50.93
N LEU A 123 10.85 14.98 -50.82
CA LEU A 123 10.16 16.16 -50.31
C LEU A 123 10.56 16.47 -48.88
N ALA A 124 10.63 15.46 -48.00
CA ALA A 124 11.08 15.64 -46.61
C ALA A 124 12.49 16.25 -46.52
N LYS A 125 13.44 15.76 -47.32
CA LYS A 125 14.79 16.32 -47.40
C LYS A 125 14.80 17.72 -48.00
N TRP A 126 14.01 17.98 -49.03
CA TRP A 126 13.91 19.29 -49.67
C TRP A 126 13.34 20.34 -48.73
N VAL A 127 12.27 20.03 -48.00
CA VAL A 127 11.67 20.89 -46.97
C VAL A 127 12.69 21.21 -45.87
N GLY A 128 13.44 20.21 -45.41
CA GLY A 128 14.54 20.41 -44.46
C GLY A 128 15.63 21.34 -45.01
N ALA A 129 16.00 21.17 -46.29
CA ALA A 129 16.97 22.03 -46.96
C ALA A 129 16.46 23.48 -47.09
N GLN A 130 15.18 23.71 -47.43
CA GLN A 130 14.62 25.07 -47.52
C GLN A 130 14.75 25.82 -46.18
N ARG A 131 14.45 25.17 -45.05
CA ARG A 131 14.65 25.76 -43.72
C ARG A 131 16.11 26.08 -43.43
N GLY A 132 17.02 25.20 -43.85
CA GLY A 132 18.47 25.42 -43.74
C GLY A 132 18.96 26.61 -44.58
N HIS A 133 18.50 26.74 -45.83
CA HIS A 133 18.85 27.84 -46.72
C HIS A 133 18.27 29.18 -46.26
N TYR A 134 17.04 29.19 -45.73
CA TYR A 134 16.44 30.38 -45.13
C TYR A 134 17.25 30.89 -43.94
N LYS A 135 17.64 29.99 -43.02
CA LYS A 135 18.48 30.35 -41.86
C LYS A 135 19.84 30.96 -42.27
N LYS A 136 20.37 30.56 -43.42
CA LYS A 136 21.64 31.06 -43.96
C LYS A 136 21.49 32.29 -44.85
N GLY A 137 20.26 32.77 -45.09
CA GLY A 137 20.00 33.88 -46.02
C GLY A 137 20.27 33.54 -47.50
N GLU A 138 20.32 32.25 -47.87
CA GLU A 138 20.66 31.79 -49.22
C GLU A 138 19.43 31.65 -50.13
N LEU A 139 18.22 31.86 -49.59
CA LEU A 139 16.97 31.70 -50.32
C LEU A 139 16.51 33.03 -50.93
N SER A 140 16.11 33.03 -52.21
CA SER A 140 15.63 34.25 -52.87
C SER A 140 14.30 34.72 -52.28
N ALA A 141 14.09 36.04 -52.26
CA ALA A 141 12.85 36.66 -51.74
C ALA A 141 11.57 36.12 -52.40
N HIS A 142 11.62 35.83 -53.71
CA HIS A 142 10.51 35.21 -54.43
C HIS A 142 10.12 33.83 -53.87
N LYS A 143 11.11 32.98 -53.58
CA LYS A 143 10.87 31.62 -53.04
C LYS A 143 10.35 31.67 -51.60
N VAL A 144 10.85 32.63 -50.81
CA VAL A 144 10.35 32.88 -49.45
C VAL A 144 8.86 33.23 -49.50
N LYS A 145 8.50 34.22 -50.34
CA LYS A 145 7.11 34.68 -50.51
C LYS A 145 6.17 33.56 -50.96
N GLN A 146 6.61 32.69 -51.89
CA GLN A 146 5.80 31.54 -52.32
C GLN A 146 5.55 30.53 -51.20
N LEU A 147 6.57 30.23 -50.38
CA LEU A 147 6.43 29.31 -49.24
C LEU A 147 5.55 29.92 -48.13
N GLU A 148 5.69 31.21 -47.85
CA GLU A 148 4.84 31.91 -46.88
C GLU A 148 3.39 31.98 -47.33
N ALA A 149 3.12 32.16 -48.63
CA ALA A 149 1.76 32.17 -49.19
C ALA A 149 0.99 30.87 -48.94
N ILE A 150 1.70 29.74 -48.82
CA ILE A 150 1.09 28.44 -48.49
C ILE A 150 1.10 28.15 -46.98
N GLY A 151 1.51 29.09 -46.13
CA GLY A 151 1.56 28.91 -44.68
C GLY A 151 2.72 28.02 -44.21
N PHE A 152 3.83 27.99 -44.95
CA PHE A 152 5.00 27.19 -44.60
C PHE A 152 5.72 27.78 -43.37
N SER A 153 5.87 26.97 -42.31
CA SER A 153 6.62 27.37 -41.13
C SER A 153 8.12 27.11 -41.29
N TRP A 154 8.90 28.20 -41.24
CA TRP A 154 10.37 28.17 -41.28
C TRP A 154 11.00 27.55 -40.04
N VAL A 155 10.35 27.73 -38.88
CA VAL A 155 10.78 27.18 -37.60
C VAL A 155 9.82 26.07 -37.22
N LEU A 156 10.22 24.83 -37.54
CA LEU A 156 9.68 23.71 -36.78
C LEU A 156 10.31 23.78 -35.38
N GLN A 157 9.56 24.32 -34.41
CA GLN A 157 9.72 23.82 -33.06
C GLN A 157 9.69 22.30 -33.17
N VAL A 158 10.67 21.60 -32.60
CA VAL A 158 10.85 20.14 -32.70
C VAL A 158 9.60 19.41 -32.17
N GLN A 159 8.53 19.42 -32.96
CA GLN A 159 7.21 18.86 -32.76
C GLN A 159 7.10 17.62 -33.64
N ILE A 160 8.09 16.72 -33.54
CA ILE A 160 7.98 15.42 -34.17
C ILE A 160 7.12 14.55 -33.26
N VAL A 161 5.82 14.61 -33.57
CA VAL A 161 4.86 13.49 -33.61
C VAL A 161 4.89 12.55 -32.40
N LEU A 162 4.48 13.08 -31.28
CA LEU A 162 3.80 12.30 -30.25
C LEU A 162 2.47 13.04 -30.03
N PRO A 163 1.30 12.42 -30.26
CA PRO A 163 0.03 13.14 -30.18
C PRO A 163 -0.05 13.79 -28.80
N TRP A 164 -0.10 15.12 -28.78
CA TRP A 164 -0.11 15.87 -27.52
C TRP A 164 -1.28 15.40 -26.65
N GLU A 165 -2.40 15.07 -27.31
CA GLU A 165 -3.60 14.50 -26.71
C GLU A 165 -3.33 13.18 -25.98
N ASP A 166 -2.61 12.23 -26.59
CA ASP A 166 -2.29 10.94 -25.93
C ASP A 166 -1.51 11.13 -24.63
N TYR A 167 -0.57 12.08 -24.61
CA TYR A 167 0.22 12.38 -23.42
C TYR A 167 -0.54 13.18 -22.39
N TYR A 168 -1.45 14.04 -22.84
CA TYR A 168 -2.39 14.72 -21.96
C TYR A 168 -3.33 13.71 -21.28
N GLN A 169 -3.88 12.75 -22.02
CA GLN A 169 -4.68 11.64 -21.48
C GLN A 169 -3.85 10.78 -20.51
N LYS A 170 -2.62 10.41 -20.86
CA LYS A 170 -1.71 9.71 -19.93
C LYS A 170 -1.42 10.51 -18.66
N LEU A 171 -1.27 11.83 -18.76
CA LEU A 171 -1.09 12.69 -17.60
C LEU A 171 -2.36 12.75 -16.74
N GLN A 172 -3.55 12.75 -17.35
CA GLN A 172 -4.82 12.63 -16.64
C GLN A 172 -4.94 11.29 -15.90
N SER A 173 -4.59 10.17 -16.53
CA SER A 173 -4.55 8.86 -15.87
C SER A 173 -3.52 8.83 -14.75
N PHE A 174 -2.34 9.41 -14.97
CA PHE A 174 -1.32 9.57 -13.93
C PHE A 174 -1.86 10.39 -12.74
N LYS A 175 -2.57 11.50 -13.01
CA LYS A 175 -3.23 12.29 -11.98
C LYS A 175 -4.32 11.51 -11.25
N GLN A 176 -5.09 10.66 -11.91
CA GLN A 176 -6.10 9.85 -11.22
C GLN A 176 -5.48 8.85 -10.22
N ILE A 177 -4.32 8.29 -10.56
CA ILE A 177 -3.63 7.30 -9.72
C ILE A 177 -2.83 7.98 -8.60
N HIS A 178 -2.10 9.04 -8.94
CA HIS A 178 -1.13 9.70 -8.06
C HIS A 178 -1.65 11.02 -7.46
N GLY A 179 -2.83 11.49 -7.89
CA GLY A 179 -3.46 12.74 -7.43
C GLY A 179 -2.77 14.04 -7.85
N HIS A 180 -1.73 13.98 -8.69
CA HIS A 180 -0.97 15.16 -9.13
C HIS A 180 -0.38 15.00 -10.54
N CYS A 181 0.05 16.10 -11.16
CA CYS A 181 0.66 16.09 -12.51
C CYS A 181 2.21 16.09 -12.51
N ASN A 182 2.84 15.97 -11.34
CA ASN A 182 4.29 16.04 -11.19
C ASN A 182 4.97 14.69 -11.45
N VAL A 183 5.13 14.32 -12.72
CA VAL A 183 5.77 13.07 -13.13
C VAL A 183 7.30 13.13 -12.88
N PRO A 184 7.87 12.24 -12.04
CA PRO A 184 9.32 12.18 -11.80
C PRO A 184 10.11 11.75 -13.04
N SER A 185 11.38 12.18 -13.14
CA SER A 185 12.25 11.74 -14.24
C SER A 185 12.56 10.24 -14.23
N THR A 186 12.40 9.58 -13.09
CA THR A 186 12.62 8.14 -12.88
C THR A 186 11.36 7.30 -13.08
N PHE A 187 10.22 7.89 -13.45
CA PHE A 187 8.96 7.18 -13.63
C PHE A 187 9.03 6.13 -14.75
N GLU A 188 8.28 5.04 -14.64
CA GLU A 188 8.32 3.91 -15.58
C GLU A 188 8.06 4.34 -17.03
N ASP A 189 7.04 5.18 -17.27
CA ASP A 189 6.84 5.82 -18.58
C ASP A 189 7.79 7.03 -18.73
N GLN A 190 9.02 6.71 -19.11
CA GLN A 190 10.06 7.68 -19.42
C GLN A 190 9.67 8.68 -20.52
N LYS A 191 8.74 8.33 -21.40
CA LYS A 191 8.26 9.24 -22.45
C LYS A 191 7.35 10.30 -21.83
N LEU A 192 6.45 9.90 -20.93
CA LEU A 192 5.57 10.82 -20.19
C LEU A 192 6.39 11.77 -19.32
N ALA A 193 7.37 11.27 -18.57
CA ALA A 193 8.25 12.08 -17.73
C ALA A 193 8.98 13.18 -18.54
N LYS A 194 9.55 12.80 -19.69
CA LYS A 194 10.21 13.74 -20.62
C LYS A 194 9.21 14.75 -21.21
N TRP A 195 8.00 14.32 -21.54
CA TRP A 195 6.95 15.19 -22.07
C TRP A 195 6.53 16.25 -21.04
N VAL A 196 6.29 15.87 -19.78
CA VAL A 196 5.96 16.78 -18.67
C VAL A 196 7.08 17.79 -18.42
N ALA A 197 8.33 17.30 -18.32
CA ALA A 197 9.49 18.17 -18.13
C ALA A 197 9.64 19.17 -19.29
N ARG A 198 9.27 18.76 -20.50
CA ARG A 198 9.29 19.62 -21.67
C ARG A 198 8.20 20.68 -21.65
N GLN A 199 6.96 20.36 -21.22
CA GLN A 199 5.89 21.36 -21.10
C GLN A 199 6.35 22.54 -20.22
N ARG A 200 7.00 22.25 -19.09
CA ARG A 200 7.56 23.28 -18.19
C ARG A 200 8.62 24.17 -18.86
N LYS A 201 9.40 23.64 -19.81
CA LYS A 201 10.41 24.41 -20.56
C LYS A 201 9.82 25.32 -21.63
N ILE A 202 8.65 24.98 -22.15
CA ILE A 202 8.00 25.71 -23.26
C ILE A 202 6.82 26.57 -22.79
N VAL A 203 6.73 26.88 -21.50
CA VAL A 203 5.61 27.65 -20.91
C VAL A 203 5.37 28.98 -21.63
N ASP A 204 6.43 29.62 -22.12
CA ASP A 204 6.34 30.92 -22.81
C ASP A 204 5.96 30.80 -24.29
N THR A 205 5.99 29.59 -24.87
CA THR A 205 5.80 29.36 -26.31
C THR A 205 4.70 28.32 -26.64
N ILE A 206 4.03 27.77 -25.63
CA ILE A 206 2.92 26.82 -25.79
C ILE A 206 1.64 27.57 -26.22
N SER A 207 0.80 26.93 -27.05
CA SER A 207 -0.52 27.47 -27.43
C SER A 207 -1.40 27.74 -26.19
N GLY A 208 -2.19 28.81 -26.23
CA GLY A 208 -3.12 29.19 -25.16
C GLY A 208 -4.06 28.06 -24.75
N ASP A 209 -4.64 27.34 -25.72
CA ASP A 209 -5.59 26.24 -25.45
C ASP A 209 -4.93 25.10 -24.66
N ARG A 210 -3.70 24.74 -25.01
CA ARG A 210 -2.93 23.69 -24.33
C ARG A 210 -2.50 24.12 -22.93
N LYS A 211 -2.18 25.41 -22.76
CA LYS A 211 -1.89 25.98 -21.45
C LYS A 211 -3.11 25.87 -20.54
N GLN A 212 -4.27 26.28 -21.03
CA GLN A 212 -5.54 26.19 -20.31
C GLN A 212 -5.88 24.74 -19.93
N LEU A 213 -5.71 23.78 -20.84
CA LEU A 213 -5.95 22.35 -20.56
C LEU A 213 -5.06 21.81 -19.43
N LEU A 214 -3.79 22.23 -19.37
CA LEU A 214 -2.85 21.86 -18.32
C LEU A 214 -3.18 22.57 -17.00
N ASP A 215 -3.55 23.85 -17.05
CA ASP A 215 -3.97 24.62 -15.88
C ASP A 215 -5.22 24.00 -15.23
N ASN A 216 -6.20 23.59 -16.04
CA ASN A 216 -7.44 22.95 -15.57
C ASN A 216 -7.20 21.65 -14.81
N ILE A 217 -6.13 20.91 -15.13
CA ILE A 217 -5.75 19.69 -14.40
C ILE A 217 -4.78 19.98 -13.24
N GLY A 218 -4.51 21.24 -12.91
CA GLY A 218 -3.63 21.62 -11.80
C GLY A 218 -2.15 21.39 -12.09
N PHE A 219 -1.72 21.55 -13.34
CA PHE A 219 -0.32 21.34 -13.74
C PHE A 219 0.62 22.39 -13.13
N THR A 220 1.59 21.96 -12.32
CA THR A 220 2.59 22.87 -11.76
C THR A 220 3.69 23.19 -12.79
N TRP A 221 3.69 24.42 -13.30
CA TRP A 221 4.69 24.89 -14.28
C TRP A 221 6.11 25.07 -13.72
N ARG A 222 6.23 25.56 -12.47
CA ARG A 222 7.52 25.83 -11.83
C ARG A 222 7.69 24.99 -10.56
N LEU A 223 8.65 24.06 -10.59
CA LEU A 223 9.08 23.31 -9.41
C LEU A 223 10.28 24.02 -8.77
N ARG A 224 10.27 24.23 -7.45
CA ARG A 224 11.42 24.79 -6.71
C ARG A 224 12.60 23.80 -6.79
N LYS A 225 13.75 24.23 -7.32
CA LYS A 225 15.00 23.44 -7.32
C LYS A 225 15.51 23.23 -5.90
N GLY A 226 16.06 22.04 -5.62
CA GLY A 226 16.76 21.72 -4.36
C GLY A 226 15.90 21.22 -3.20
N ARG A 227 14.57 21.31 -3.29
CA ARG A 227 13.66 20.58 -2.38
C ARG A 227 13.01 19.45 -3.16
N LEU A 228 12.98 18.26 -2.56
CA LEU A 228 12.14 17.18 -3.05
C LEU A 228 10.70 17.68 -3.11
N SER A 229 10.02 17.43 -4.23
CA SER A 229 8.63 17.79 -4.39
C SER A 229 7.76 16.99 -3.39
N TRP A 230 6.53 17.44 -3.15
CA TRP A 230 5.62 16.75 -2.22
C TRP A 230 5.47 15.27 -2.61
N GLU A 231 5.43 15.04 -3.92
CA GLU A 231 5.28 13.74 -4.57
C GLU A 231 6.48 12.83 -4.36
N ALA A 232 7.69 13.37 -4.55
CA ALA A 232 8.92 12.61 -4.30
C ALA A 232 9.05 12.21 -2.82
N ARG A 233 8.53 13.05 -1.91
CA ARG A 233 8.46 12.72 -0.48
C ARG A 233 7.36 11.71 -0.16
N TYR A 234 6.22 11.79 -0.84
CA TYR A 234 5.16 10.81 -0.74
C TYR A 234 5.58 9.42 -1.26
N GLU A 235 6.33 9.34 -2.36
CA GLU A 235 6.95 8.08 -2.81
C GLU A 235 7.94 7.51 -1.79
N GLN A 236 8.74 8.38 -1.15
CA GLN A 236 9.60 7.96 -0.04
C GLN A 236 8.78 7.41 1.13
N LEU A 237 7.64 8.03 1.46
CA LEU A 237 6.72 7.54 2.49
C LEU A 237 6.14 6.15 2.13
N LEU A 238 5.78 5.93 0.86
CA LEU A 238 5.31 4.62 0.38
C LEU A 238 6.38 3.53 0.54
N LYS A 239 7.63 3.82 0.17
CA LYS A 239 8.76 2.91 0.36
C LYS A 239 9.02 2.61 1.83
N PHE A 240 8.94 3.65 2.67
CA PHE A 240 9.08 3.51 4.11
C PHE A 240 7.98 2.60 4.68
N ARG A 241 6.71 2.85 4.33
CA ARG A 241 5.58 2.01 4.75
C ARG A 241 5.74 0.57 4.27
N ALA A 242 6.14 0.34 3.03
CA ALA A 242 6.37 -1.00 2.52
C ALA A 242 7.44 -1.77 3.31
N LYS A 243 8.45 -1.07 3.84
CA LYS A 243 9.54 -1.65 4.63
C LYS A 243 9.18 -1.85 6.10
N TYR A 244 8.44 -0.92 6.71
CA TYR A 244 8.22 -0.87 8.16
C TYR A 244 6.75 -1.05 8.60
N GLY A 245 5.80 -1.20 7.67
CA GLY A 245 4.38 -1.37 7.95
C GLY A 245 3.62 -0.07 8.26
N HIS A 246 4.31 0.97 8.76
CA HIS A 246 3.71 2.22 9.22
C HIS A 246 4.29 3.48 8.52
N CYS A 247 3.62 4.63 8.68
CA CYS A 247 4.06 5.92 8.12
C CYS A 247 4.87 6.80 9.10
N ASN A 248 5.13 6.32 10.32
CA ASN A 248 5.81 7.09 11.35
C ASN A 248 7.34 7.07 11.24
N VAL A 249 7.93 8.18 10.81
CA VAL A 249 9.38 8.32 10.69
C VAL A 249 9.89 9.12 11.90
N VAL A 250 10.23 8.42 12.99
CA VAL A 250 10.67 9.05 14.26
C VAL A 250 12.14 8.79 14.60
N THR A 251 12.73 7.73 14.05
CA THR A 251 14.09 7.34 14.40
C THR A 251 15.10 8.19 13.64
N SER A 252 15.90 8.95 14.40
CA SER A 252 17.06 9.74 13.93
C SER A 252 18.17 8.90 13.30
N ASP A 253 18.13 7.58 13.49
CA ASP A 253 19.29 6.71 13.29
C ASP A 253 19.48 6.22 11.86
N ILE A 254 18.60 6.64 10.92
CA ILE A 254 18.71 6.26 9.51
C ILE A 254 18.82 7.52 8.64
N GLU A 255 20.06 7.86 8.28
CA GLU A 255 20.43 9.04 7.48
C GLU A 255 19.66 9.12 6.15
N GLU A 256 19.33 7.95 5.58
CA GLU A 256 18.52 7.76 4.37
C GLU A 256 17.12 8.44 4.43
N TRP A 257 16.49 8.48 5.61
CA TRP A 257 15.12 8.97 5.79
C TRP A 257 15.03 10.31 6.53
N SER A 258 16.17 10.93 6.85
CA SER A 258 16.26 12.20 7.58
C SER A 258 15.35 13.29 7.00
N GLY A 259 15.36 13.46 5.68
CA GLY A 259 14.51 14.45 5.01
C GLY A 259 13.01 14.09 5.00
N LEU A 260 12.65 12.82 5.18
CA LEU A 260 11.26 12.37 5.28
C LEU A 260 10.68 12.72 6.65
N ILE A 261 11.49 12.67 7.72
CA ILE A 261 11.09 13.07 9.09
C ILE A 261 10.54 14.50 9.08
N SER A 262 11.32 15.47 8.58
CA SER A 262 10.90 16.86 8.51
C SER A 262 9.65 17.04 7.64
N TRP A 263 9.52 16.26 6.57
CA TRP A 263 8.36 16.35 5.68
C TRP A 263 7.07 15.83 6.31
N VAL A 264 7.13 14.71 7.04
CA VAL A 264 6.00 14.13 7.78
C VAL A 264 5.51 15.09 8.87
N GLN A 265 6.43 15.69 9.64
CA GLN A 265 6.08 16.72 10.63
C GLN A 265 5.44 17.94 9.97
N GLU A 266 5.97 18.38 8.84
CA GLU A 266 5.41 19.49 8.07
C GLU A 266 4.00 19.18 7.55
N GLN A 267 3.71 17.93 7.13
CA GLN A 267 2.35 17.56 6.70
C GLN A 267 1.37 17.61 7.88
N ARG A 268 1.74 17.08 9.04
CA ARG A 268 0.89 17.13 10.25
C ARG A 268 0.62 18.58 10.69
N ARG A 269 1.63 19.46 10.60
CA ARG A 269 1.48 20.90 10.88
C ARG A 269 0.53 21.57 9.90
N LYS A 270 0.74 21.37 8.59
CA LYS A 270 -0.11 21.93 7.53
C LYS A 270 -1.56 21.45 7.60
N TYR A 271 -1.78 20.23 8.08
CA TYR A 271 -3.12 19.67 8.25
C TYR A 271 -3.85 20.42 9.36
N LYS A 272 -3.18 20.63 10.50
CA LYS A 272 -3.70 21.41 11.62
C LYS A 272 -4.00 22.87 11.24
N GLU A 273 -3.20 23.43 10.34
CA GLU A 273 -3.38 24.80 9.83
C GLU A 273 -4.36 24.91 8.65
N ASN A 274 -4.98 23.80 8.21
CA ASN A 274 -5.89 23.74 7.05
C ASN A 274 -5.25 24.23 5.73
N ILE A 275 -3.95 24.03 5.56
CA ILE A 275 -3.19 24.47 4.37
C ILE A 275 -3.08 23.34 3.31
N LEU A 276 -3.27 22.08 3.72
CA LEU A 276 -3.20 20.91 2.83
C LEU A 276 -4.42 20.88 1.89
N SER A 277 -4.19 20.51 0.62
CA SER A 277 -5.31 20.33 -0.31
C SER A 277 -6.11 19.07 0.03
N PRO A 278 -7.42 19.02 -0.30
CA PRO A 278 -8.23 17.83 -0.11
C PRO A 278 -7.62 16.57 -0.75
N ASP A 279 -7.08 16.70 -1.97
CA ASP A 279 -6.42 15.59 -2.67
C ASP A 279 -5.19 15.05 -1.92
N GLN A 280 -4.39 15.93 -1.29
CA GLN A 280 -3.23 15.52 -0.49
C GLN A 280 -3.65 14.82 0.79
N ILE A 281 -4.74 15.26 1.41
CA ILE A 281 -5.31 14.63 2.60
C ILE A 281 -5.78 13.21 2.24
N THR A 282 -6.60 13.07 1.20
CA THR A 282 -7.11 11.77 0.75
C THR A 282 -6.00 10.81 0.37
N GLN A 283 -4.94 11.27 -0.29
CA GLN A 283 -3.77 10.43 -0.59
C GLN A 283 -3.09 9.90 0.68
N LEU A 284 -2.84 10.78 1.65
CA LEU A 284 -2.21 10.41 2.91
C LEU A 284 -3.09 9.45 3.72
N GLU A 285 -4.40 9.69 3.78
CA GLU A 285 -5.35 8.79 4.46
C GLU A 285 -5.44 7.42 3.80
N LYS A 286 -5.41 7.37 2.46
CA LYS A 286 -5.41 6.10 1.70
C LYS A 286 -4.19 5.23 2.01
N VAL A 287 -3.05 5.85 2.33
CA VAL A 287 -1.85 5.13 2.76
C VAL A 287 -1.79 4.85 4.26
N GLY A 288 -2.87 5.13 5.00
CA GLY A 288 -2.91 4.95 6.45
C GLY A 288 -2.00 5.93 7.20
N PHE A 289 -1.73 7.10 6.61
CA PHE A 289 -0.96 8.15 7.26
C PHE A 289 -1.75 8.71 8.44
N VAL A 290 -1.15 8.70 9.62
CA VAL A 290 -1.81 9.21 10.81
C VAL A 290 -1.37 10.63 11.11
N TRP A 291 -2.35 11.54 11.13
CA TRP A 291 -2.14 12.96 11.38
C TRP A 291 -1.62 13.27 12.78
N SER A 292 -1.88 12.36 13.74
CA SER A 292 -1.39 12.46 15.11
C SER A 292 -0.11 11.66 15.30
N ALA A 293 0.99 12.35 15.60
CA ALA A 293 2.27 11.72 15.96
C ALA A 293 2.14 10.78 17.17
N LEU A 294 1.23 11.10 18.10
CA LEU A 294 0.95 10.30 19.29
C LEU A 294 0.19 9.00 18.96
N GLU A 295 -0.60 9.00 17.89
CA GLU A 295 -1.33 7.82 17.41
C GLU A 295 -0.37 6.85 16.72
N ASP A 296 0.57 7.38 15.97
CA ASP A 296 1.58 6.60 15.26
C ASP A 296 2.63 5.95 16.19
N VAL A 297 2.99 6.61 17.30
CA VAL A 297 3.80 5.99 18.37
C VAL A 297 3.03 4.85 19.04
N TRP A 298 1.71 5.02 19.21
CA TRP A 298 0.85 3.98 19.74
C TRP A 298 0.79 2.76 18.80
N MET A 299 0.66 3.00 17.49
CA MET A 299 0.66 1.93 16.47
C MET A 299 1.96 1.12 16.46
N LYS A 300 3.11 1.77 16.58
CA LYS A 300 4.40 1.05 16.68
C LYS A 300 4.43 0.07 17.87
N SER A 301 4.02 0.52 19.05
CA SER A 301 3.97 -0.34 20.23
C SER A 301 2.90 -1.43 20.12
N TYR A 302 1.81 -1.18 19.37
CA TYR A 302 0.82 -2.19 19.04
C TYR A 302 1.40 -3.27 18.10
N GLU A 303 2.17 -2.91 17.08
CA GLU A 303 2.86 -3.88 16.20
C GLU A 303 3.91 -4.71 16.96
N GLU A 304 4.71 -4.08 17.81
CA GLU A 304 5.64 -4.78 18.71
C GLU A 304 4.90 -5.81 19.58
N LEU A 305 3.67 -5.48 20.01
CA LEU A 305 2.81 -6.41 20.75
C LEU A 305 2.28 -7.55 19.90
N CYS A 306 1.92 -7.31 18.63
CA CYS A 306 1.51 -8.35 17.69
C CYS A 306 2.63 -9.38 17.49
N LEU A 307 3.86 -8.92 17.20
CA LEU A 307 5.03 -9.77 17.05
C LEU A 307 5.34 -10.55 18.34
N TYR A 308 5.21 -9.88 19.50
CA TYR A 308 5.37 -10.53 20.79
C TYR A 308 4.32 -11.64 21.00
N LYS A 309 3.05 -11.38 20.65
CA LYS A 309 1.98 -12.38 20.75
C LYS A 309 2.21 -13.56 19.82
N GLU A 310 2.66 -13.32 18.58
CA GLU A 310 2.99 -14.40 17.64
C GLU A 310 4.09 -15.31 18.19
N LYS A 311 5.15 -14.72 18.75
CA LYS A 311 6.29 -15.46 19.30
C LYS A 311 6.01 -16.17 20.63
N HIS A 312 5.20 -15.57 21.50
CA HIS A 312 5.01 -16.05 22.88
C HIS A 312 3.59 -16.57 23.16
N GLY A 313 2.65 -16.44 22.23
CA GLY A 313 1.26 -16.85 22.35
C GLY A 313 0.40 -15.97 23.27
N HIS A 314 0.92 -14.85 23.79
CA HIS A 314 0.20 -13.99 24.74
C HIS A 314 0.66 -12.52 24.72
N CYS A 315 -0.17 -11.60 25.24
CA CYS A 315 0.12 -10.15 25.30
C CYS A 315 0.63 -9.71 26.69
N PHE A 316 1.63 -10.42 27.24
CA PHE A 316 2.19 -10.14 28.57
C PHE A 316 3.72 -10.04 28.55
N PRO A 317 4.28 -8.97 27.96
CA PRO A 317 5.72 -8.73 28.00
C PRO A 317 6.23 -8.58 29.44
N SER A 318 7.43 -9.09 29.72
CA SER A 318 8.01 -9.08 31.07
C SER A 318 8.52 -7.68 31.42
N LEU A 319 8.13 -7.16 32.59
CA LEU A 319 8.66 -5.89 33.11
C LEU A 319 10.09 -6.01 33.67
N LYS A 320 10.59 -7.23 33.85
CA LYS A 320 11.93 -7.50 34.42
C LYS A 320 13.00 -7.70 33.35
N ASP A 321 12.60 -8.08 32.15
CA ASP A 321 13.50 -8.32 31.03
C ASP A 321 13.76 -6.99 30.31
N PRO A 322 15.01 -6.51 30.22
CA PRO A 322 15.34 -5.26 29.56
C PRO A 322 14.83 -5.17 28.12
N SER A 323 14.78 -6.29 27.39
CA SER A 323 14.38 -6.32 25.98
C SER A 323 12.88 -6.14 25.77
N THR A 324 12.05 -6.46 26.78
CA THR A 324 10.58 -6.40 26.70
C THR A 324 9.96 -5.41 27.68
N LYS A 325 10.78 -4.72 28.48
CA LYS A 325 10.36 -3.78 29.54
C LYS A 325 9.56 -2.60 29.00
N SER A 326 9.99 -1.99 27.90
CA SER A 326 9.29 -0.85 27.26
C SER A 326 7.88 -1.24 26.82
N LEU A 327 7.78 -2.36 26.09
CA LEU A 327 6.51 -2.93 25.63
C LEU A 327 5.61 -3.33 26.81
N GLY A 328 6.18 -3.93 27.86
CA GLY A 328 5.46 -4.29 29.07
C GLY A 328 4.87 -3.08 29.81
N LEU A 329 5.61 -1.96 29.86
CA LEU A 329 5.11 -0.70 30.41
C LEU A 329 3.97 -0.13 29.56
N TRP A 330 4.12 -0.14 28.24
CA TRP A 330 3.09 0.33 27.31
C TRP A 330 1.79 -0.48 27.44
N VAL A 331 1.87 -1.81 27.45
CA VAL A 331 0.74 -2.73 27.66
C VAL A 331 0.02 -2.44 28.98
N ARG A 332 0.78 -2.17 30.05
CA ARG A 332 0.20 -1.79 31.36
C ARG A 332 -0.58 -0.49 31.26
N THR A 333 -0.05 0.51 30.56
CA THR A 333 -0.73 1.79 30.32
C THR A 333 -2.04 1.60 29.56
N GLN A 334 -2.06 0.76 28.51
CA GLN A 334 -3.28 0.50 27.75
C GLN A 334 -4.39 -0.08 28.63
N ARG A 335 -4.05 -1.05 29.50
CA ARG A 335 -5.03 -1.63 30.45
C ARG A 335 -5.62 -0.59 31.40
N LEU A 336 -4.82 0.36 31.89
CA LEU A 336 -5.28 1.42 32.79
C LEU A 336 -6.17 2.43 32.07
N MET A 337 -5.88 2.70 30.80
CA MET A 337 -6.60 3.69 29.99
C MET A 337 -7.79 3.10 29.23
N LYS A 338 -8.24 1.87 29.54
CA LYS A 338 -9.34 1.20 28.79
C LYS A 338 -10.57 2.09 28.60
N ALA A 339 -10.96 2.85 29.63
CA ALA A 339 -12.12 3.71 29.61
C ALA A 339 -11.94 5.00 28.80
N SER A 340 -10.69 5.41 28.52
CA SER A 340 -10.34 6.64 27.81
C SER A 340 -9.62 6.38 26.47
N LEU A 341 -9.56 5.12 26.03
CA LEU A 341 -8.99 4.70 24.76
C LEU A 341 -9.93 5.07 23.60
N LEU A 342 -9.35 5.52 22.48
CA LEU A 342 -10.09 5.76 21.25
C LEU A 342 -10.77 4.47 20.76
N PRO A 343 -11.98 4.54 20.16
CA PRO A 343 -12.72 3.36 19.72
C PRO A 343 -11.91 2.40 18.84
N HIS A 344 -11.21 2.92 17.84
CA HIS A 344 -10.38 2.13 16.92
C HIS A 344 -9.23 1.39 17.63
N ARG A 345 -8.60 2.00 18.63
CA ARG A 345 -7.53 1.35 19.43
C ARG A 345 -8.07 0.18 20.24
N LEU A 346 -9.29 0.33 20.75
CA LEU A 346 -9.97 -0.71 21.51
C LEU A 346 -10.32 -1.90 20.61
N GLU A 347 -10.80 -1.65 19.39
CA GLU A 347 -11.04 -2.67 18.37
C GLU A 347 -9.76 -3.45 18.04
N LEU A 348 -8.67 -2.77 17.67
CA LEU A 348 -7.39 -3.40 17.36
C LEU A 348 -6.88 -4.30 18.50
N LEU A 349 -6.90 -3.80 19.74
CA LEU A 349 -6.50 -4.61 20.89
C LEU A 349 -7.44 -5.82 21.11
N ASN A 350 -8.74 -5.65 20.91
CA ASN A 350 -9.68 -6.78 21.03
C ASN A 350 -9.46 -7.85 19.94
N GLU A 351 -9.16 -7.46 18.70
CA GLU A 351 -8.89 -8.39 17.59
C GLU A 351 -7.69 -9.29 17.87
N ILE A 352 -6.63 -8.74 18.48
CA ILE A 352 -5.47 -9.54 18.89
C ILE A 352 -5.72 -10.31 20.20
N GLY A 353 -6.96 -10.38 20.70
CA GLY A 353 -7.28 -11.09 21.94
C GLY A 353 -6.54 -10.51 23.15
N PHE A 354 -6.36 -9.18 23.17
CA PHE A 354 -5.66 -8.49 24.25
C PHE A 354 -6.41 -8.68 25.58
N ASP A 355 -5.75 -9.33 26.54
CA ASP A 355 -6.34 -9.51 27.86
C ASP A 355 -6.26 -8.20 28.66
N TRP A 356 -7.43 -7.58 28.83
CA TRP A 356 -7.64 -6.39 29.62
C TRP A 356 -7.51 -6.62 31.13
N GLN A 357 -7.65 -7.87 31.60
CA GLN A 357 -7.53 -8.21 33.01
C GLN A 357 -6.12 -8.74 33.27
N GLN A 358 -5.29 -7.90 33.89
CA GLN A 358 -3.91 -8.22 34.24
C GLN A 358 -3.84 -9.53 35.06
N GLU A 359 -3.44 -10.64 34.43
CA GLU A 359 -3.07 -11.85 35.15
C GLU A 359 -1.65 -12.24 34.80
N ALA A 360 -0.72 -11.76 35.63
CA ALA A 360 0.68 -12.21 35.58
C ALA A 360 0.74 -13.75 35.62
N GLY A 361 1.66 -14.36 34.88
CA GLY A 361 1.77 -15.83 34.78
C GLY A 361 1.76 -16.56 36.14
N ARG A 362 2.32 -15.94 37.19
CA ARG A 362 2.30 -16.45 38.57
C ARG A 362 0.89 -16.46 39.22
N ALA A 363 0.04 -15.49 38.88
CA ALA A 363 -1.36 -15.46 39.32
C ALA A 363 -2.21 -16.48 38.54
N LYS A 364 -1.94 -16.66 37.23
CA LYS A 364 -2.54 -17.73 36.41
C LYS A 364 -2.18 -19.11 36.96
N GLU A 365 -0.91 -19.33 37.31
CA GLU A 365 -0.43 -20.58 37.92
C GLU A 365 -1.11 -20.87 39.27
N LYS A 366 -1.15 -19.89 40.20
CA LYS A 366 -1.87 -20.03 41.48
C LYS A 366 -3.36 -20.29 41.29
N TRP A 367 -3.99 -19.67 40.29
CA TRP A 367 -5.38 -19.92 39.96
C TRP A 367 -5.59 -21.34 39.44
N MET A 368 -4.70 -21.83 38.56
CA MET A 368 -4.76 -23.19 38.05
C MET A 368 -4.56 -24.25 39.14
N VAL A 369 -3.74 -23.98 40.16
CA VAL A 369 -3.61 -24.87 41.34
C VAL A 369 -4.97 -25.01 42.05
N LYS A 370 -5.65 -23.89 42.36
CA LYS A 370 -6.97 -23.93 43.00
C LYS A 370 -8.06 -24.53 42.13
N TYR A 371 -8.00 -24.32 40.82
CA TYR A 371 -8.87 -24.98 39.86
C TYR A 371 -8.69 -26.51 39.87
N LYS A 372 -7.44 -27.01 39.91
CA LYS A 372 -7.16 -28.44 40.05
C LYS A 372 -7.67 -29.00 41.37
N GLU A 373 -7.42 -28.32 42.50
CA GLU A 373 -7.96 -28.70 43.80
C GLU A 373 -9.51 -28.80 43.78
N LEU A 374 -10.19 -27.84 43.13
CA LEU A 374 -11.65 -27.86 43.00
C LEU A 374 -12.13 -29.03 42.13
N LYS A 375 -11.43 -29.33 41.03
CA LYS A 375 -11.72 -30.47 40.15
C LYS A 375 -11.57 -31.79 40.90
N GLU A 376 -10.48 -31.97 41.65
CA GLU A 376 -10.25 -33.15 42.49
C GLU A 376 -11.33 -33.29 43.57
N TYR A 377 -11.71 -32.18 44.20
CA TYR A 377 -12.80 -32.16 45.16
C TYR A 377 -14.13 -32.62 44.54
N LYS A 378 -14.47 -32.09 43.35
CA LYS A 378 -15.67 -32.52 42.60
C LYS A 378 -15.62 -34.01 42.29
N ASN A 379 -14.48 -34.51 41.81
CA ASN A 379 -14.32 -35.92 41.46
C ASN A 379 -14.48 -36.85 42.68
N LYS A 380 -14.01 -36.41 43.86
CA LYS A 380 -14.08 -37.19 45.11
C LYS A 380 -15.46 -37.16 45.78
N HIS A 381 -16.17 -36.04 45.71
CA HIS A 381 -17.39 -35.80 46.47
C HIS A 381 -18.66 -35.69 45.61
N GLY A 382 -18.53 -35.66 44.28
CA GLY A 382 -19.65 -35.50 43.33
C GLY A 382 -20.26 -34.09 43.26
N HIS A 383 -19.89 -33.18 44.17
CA HIS A 383 -20.49 -31.85 44.29
C HIS A 383 -19.45 -30.77 44.65
N PHE A 384 -19.83 -29.49 44.56
CA PHE A 384 -18.98 -28.34 44.93
C PHE A 384 -19.24 -27.76 46.34
N ILE A 385 -20.02 -28.45 47.17
CA ILE A 385 -20.37 -28.03 48.53
C ILE A 385 -19.19 -28.33 49.49
N ILE A 386 -18.30 -27.36 49.68
CA ILE A 386 -17.13 -27.51 50.56
C ILE A 386 -17.52 -27.20 52.03
N PRO A 387 -17.38 -28.15 52.99
CA PRO A 387 -17.77 -27.97 54.38
C PRO A 387 -17.10 -26.79 55.07
N GLN A 388 -17.83 -26.08 55.93
CA GLN A 388 -17.28 -24.98 56.73
C GLN A 388 -16.38 -25.48 57.88
N SER A 389 -16.70 -26.67 58.42
CA SER A 389 -16.03 -27.30 59.56
C SER A 389 -14.62 -27.79 59.25
N ASP A 390 -14.33 -28.12 57.99
CA ASP A 390 -12.99 -28.55 57.58
C ASP A 390 -12.08 -27.35 57.38
N ARG A 391 -11.09 -27.22 58.28
CA ARG A 391 -10.10 -26.14 58.26
C ARG A 391 -9.10 -26.29 57.11
N SER A 392 -8.81 -27.51 56.67
CA SER A 392 -7.85 -27.78 55.58
C SER A 392 -8.37 -27.25 54.24
N LEU A 393 -9.69 -27.32 54.03
CA LEU A 393 -10.35 -26.86 52.81
C LEU A 393 -10.79 -25.38 52.85
N LYS A 394 -10.46 -24.64 53.92
CA LYS A 394 -10.83 -23.23 54.09
C LYS A 394 -10.32 -22.36 52.93
N SER A 395 -9.09 -22.60 52.47
CA SER A 395 -8.48 -21.85 51.36
C SER A 395 -9.24 -22.05 50.05
N LEU A 396 -9.55 -23.31 49.70
CA LEU A 396 -10.30 -23.66 48.49
C LEU A 396 -11.73 -23.09 48.53
N ARG A 397 -12.40 -23.18 49.68
CA ARG A 397 -13.74 -22.62 49.89
C ARG A 397 -13.81 -21.12 49.67
N MET A 398 -12.89 -20.37 50.28
CA MET A 398 -12.84 -18.91 50.13
C MET A 398 -12.52 -18.51 48.69
N TRP A 399 -11.61 -19.24 48.04
CA TRP A 399 -11.27 -19.00 46.64
C TRP A 399 -12.47 -19.24 45.71
N PHE A 400 -13.20 -20.35 45.87
CA PHE A 400 -14.34 -20.70 45.04
C PHE A 400 -15.51 -19.71 45.22
N PHE A 401 -15.78 -19.29 46.46
CA PHE A 401 -16.73 -18.20 46.75
C PHE A 401 -16.32 -16.89 46.07
N GLY A 402 -15.03 -16.56 46.10
CA GLY A 402 -14.46 -15.42 45.39
C GLY A 402 -14.70 -15.46 43.88
N GLN A 403 -14.59 -16.63 43.24
CA GLN A 403 -14.85 -16.77 41.80
C GLN A 403 -16.32 -16.45 41.46
N ARG A 404 -17.27 -16.98 42.24
CA ARG A 404 -18.71 -16.69 42.08
C ARG A 404 -19.03 -15.21 42.26
N SER A 405 -18.43 -14.56 43.26
CA SER A 405 -18.59 -13.12 43.48
C SER A 405 -18.04 -12.29 42.32
N ARG A 406 -16.86 -12.66 41.78
CA ARG A 406 -16.27 -11.98 40.62
C ARG A 406 -17.07 -12.19 39.34
N PHE A 407 -17.65 -13.36 39.13
CA PHE A 407 -18.57 -13.63 38.02
C PHE A 407 -19.81 -12.72 38.10
N LYS A 408 -20.44 -12.64 39.28
CA LYS A 408 -21.60 -11.76 39.53
C LYS A 408 -21.30 -10.28 39.28
N GLN A 409 -20.07 -9.84 39.52
CA GLN A 409 -19.61 -8.47 39.26
C GLN A 409 -19.15 -8.23 37.81
N GLY A 410 -19.19 -9.24 36.93
CA GLY A 410 -18.63 -9.15 35.57
C GLY A 410 -17.09 -9.02 35.53
N LYS A 411 -16.40 -9.38 36.61
CA LYS A 411 -14.94 -9.22 36.82
C LYS A 411 -14.16 -10.54 36.73
N LEU A 412 -14.80 -11.60 36.22
CA LEU A 412 -14.16 -12.89 35.95
C LEU A 412 -13.92 -13.01 34.45
N SER A 413 -12.70 -13.36 34.04
CA SER A 413 -12.34 -13.48 32.63
C SER A 413 -13.10 -14.62 31.94
N SER A 414 -13.42 -14.45 30.65
CA SER A 414 -14.14 -15.44 29.84
C SER A 414 -13.48 -16.82 29.87
N SER A 415 -12.15 -16.88 29.73
CA SER A 415 -11.39 -18.14 29.81
C SER A 415 -11.59 -18.90 31.14
N ARG A 416 -11.74 -18.19 32.27
CA ARG A 416 -11.99 -18.82 33.57
C ARG A 416 -13.44 -19.28 33.73
N VAL A 417 -14.37 -18.53 33.15
CA VAL A 417 -15.78 -18.91 33.08
C VAL A 417 -15.90 -20.23 32.33
N GLU A 418 -15.34 -20.32 31.13
CA GLU A 418 -15.34 -21.55 30.33
C GLU A 418 -14.72 -22.76 31.04
N LEU A 419 -13.61 -22.56 31.77
CA LEU A 419 -12.98 -23.65 32.52
C LEU A 419 -13.88 -24.17 33.65
N LEU A 420 -14.53 -23.27 34.38
CA LEU A 420 -15.44 -23.63 35.46
C LEU A 420 -16.77 -24.18 34.92
N ASP A 421 -17.26 -23.69 33.78
CA ASP A 421 -18.40 -24.25 33.05
C ASP A 421 -18.13 -25.68 32.58
N LYS A 422 -16.93 -25.96 32.05
CA LYS A 422 -16.50 -27.33 31.69
C LYS A 422 -16.42 -28.26 32.90
N LEU A 423 -16.16 -27.71 34.10
CA LEU A 423 -16.27 -28.48 35.33
C LEU A 423 -17.73 -28.65 35.77
N GLY A 424 -18.72 -28.04 35.12
CA GLY A 424 -20.13 -28.08 35.52
C GLY A 424 -20.43 -27.20 36.74
N VAL A 425 -19.67 -26.12 36.92
CA VAL A 425 -19.96 -25.13 37.97
C VAL A 425 -21.16 -24.30 37.55
N GLU A 426 -22.25 -24.42 38.31
CA GLU A 426 -23.41 -23.56 38.12
C GLU A 426 -23.17 -22.18 38.75
N TRP A 427 -23.36 -21.14 37.94
CA TRP A 427 -23.15 -19.72 38.28
C TRP A 427 -24.38 -19.03 38.86
N ARG A 428 -25.56 -19.61 38.62
CA ARG A 428 -26.74 -19.13 39.31
C ARG A 428 -26.42 -19.27 40.80
N GLU A 429 -26.45 -18.15 41.50
CA GLU A 429 -27.20 -18.19 42.74
C GLU A 429 -28.58 -18.72 42.32
N GLU A 430 -28.77 -20.03 42.42
CA GLU A 430 -29.89 -20.41 43.25
C GLU A 430 -29.73 -19.50 44.47
N LYS A 431 -30.57 -18.45 44.54
CA LYS A 431 -31.34 -18.27 45.75
C LYS A 431 -31.64 -19.71 46.13
N HIS A 432 -30.92 -20.25 47.12
CA HIS A 432 -31.22 -21.56 47.71
C HIS A 432 -32.73 -21.66 47.59
N PRO A 433 -33.29 -22.63 46.84
CA PRO A 433 -34.70 -22.61 46.47
C PRO A 433 -35.43 -22.10 47.68
N ARG A 434 -36.21 -21.01 47.54
CA ARG A 434 -37.11 -20.57 48.63
C ARG A 434 -37.60 -21.87 49.21
N LEU A 435 -37.13 -22.16 50.42
CA LEU A 435 -37.37 -23.44 51.08
C LEU A 435 -38.86 -23.60 50.95
N GLU A 436 -39.29 -24.61 50.18
CA GLU A 436 -40.67 -25.03 49.98
C GLU A 436 -41.66 -24.05 50.62
N GLU A 437 -42.19 -23.11 49.82
CA GLU A 437 -43.46 -22.47 50.18
C GLU A 437 -44.41 -23.64 50.52
N GLY A 438 -44.57 -23.92 51.81
CA GLY A 438 -45.29 -25.11 52.27
C GLY A 438 -44.94 -25.63 53.68
N LEU A 439 -43.69 -25.51 54.17
CA LEU A 439 -43.33 -26.02 55.52
C LEU A 439 -42.95 -24.89 56.48
N ASP A 440 -43.97 -24.27 57.06
CA ASP A 440 -43.85 -23.24 58.11
C ASP A 440 -43.57 -23.88 59.48
N LEU A 441 -42.35 -24.40 59.64
CA LEU A 441 -41.89 -25.05 60.86
C LEU A 441 -41.48 -23.99 61.89
N ASP A 442 -41.95 -24.07 63.13
CA ASP A 442 -41.56 -23.14 64.20
C ASP A 442 -40.12 -23.38 64.70
N TRP A 443 -39.19 -22.50 64.36
CA TRP A 443 -37.79 -22.63 64.76
C TRP A 443 -37.48 -22.09 66.18
N GLY A 444 -38.47 -21.58 66.93
CA GLY A 444 -38.29 -21.09 68.30
C GLY A 444 -37.21 -20.03 68.44
N GLY A 445 -37.18 -19.06 67.51
CA GLY A 445 -36.20 -17.97 67.48
C GLY A 445 -34.76 -18.36 67.10
N LYS A 446 -34.50 -19.59 66.66
CA LYS A 446 -33.15 -20.03 66.26
C LYS A 446 -32.67 -19.31 64.99
N SER A 447 -31.37 -19.00 64.96
CA SER A 447 -30.77 -18.25 63.85
C SER A 447 -30.92 -18.95 62.50
N THR A 448 -30.94 -18.14 61.43
CA THR A 448 -30.99 -18.64 60.04
C THR A 448 -29.84 -19.59 59.69
N TYR A 449 -28.72 -19.51 60.43
CA TYR A 449 -27.61 -20.46 60.33
C TYR A 449 -27.99 -21.85 60.87
N ILE A 450 -28.61 -21.93 62.05
CA ILE A 450 -29.04 -23.19 62.67
C ILE A 450 -30.09 -23.87 61.79
N ARG A 451 -31.03 -23.09 61.22
CA ARG A 451 -32.03 -23.57 60.24
C ARG A 451 -31.36 -24.21 59.02
N ARG A 452 -30.37 -23.53 58.41
CA ARG A 452 -29.63 -24.07 57.25
C ARG A 452 -28.84 -25.32 57.58
N GLN A 453 -28.19 -25.38 58.75
CA GLN A 453 -27.42 -26.55 59.16
C GLN A 453 -28.33 -27.76 59.40
N TRP A 454 -29.48 -27.57 60.06
CA TRP A 454 -30.42 -28.66 60.31
C TRP A 454 -31.03 -29.18 59.01
N MET A 455 -31.54 -28.28 58.14
CA MET A 455 -32.11 -28.67 56.84
C MET A 455 -31.08 -29.31 55.91
N GLY A 456 -29.81 -28.88 55.96
CA GLY A 456 -28.73 -29.53 55.21
C GLY A 456 -28.51 -30.98 55.62
N LYS A 457 -28.58 -31.28 56.92
CA LYS A 457 -28.46 -32.66 57.43
C LYS A 457 -29.69 -33.51 57.12
N TYR A 458 -30.89 -32.92 57.19
CA TYR A 458 -32.13 -33.57 56.79
C TYR A 458 -32.11 -33.98 55.31
N ARG A 459 -31.66 -33.10 54.40
CA ARG A 459 -31.52 -33.44 52.97
C ARG A 459 -30.52 -34.57 52.73
N LEU A 460 -29.34 -34.49 53.35
CA LEU A 460 -28.34 -35.56 53.24
C LEU A 460 -28.90 -36.91 53.73
N LEU A 461 -29.76 -36.89 54.75
CA LEU A 461 -30.45 -38.08 55.24
C LEU A 461 -31.49 -38.59 54.24
N LYS A 462 -32.31 -37.70 53.68
CA LYS A 462 -33.34 -38.02 52.67
C LYS A 462 -32.69 -38.63 51.42
N ASP A 463 -31.63 -38.02 50.92
CA ASP A 463 -30.87 -38.53 49.77
C ASP A 463 -30.25 -39.89 50.09
N PHE A 464 -29.65 -40.05 51.28
CA PHE A 464 -29.10 -41.34 51.69
C PHE A 464 -30.17 -42.43 51.74
N LYS A 465 -31.35 -42.14 52.28
CA LYS A 465 -32.49 -43.07 52.32
C LYS A 465 -32.95 -43.42 50.90
N ASN A 466 -33.10 -42.44 50.01
CA ASN A 466 -33.50 -42.66 48.63
C ASN A 466 -32.50 -43.56 47.88
N THR A 467 -31.20 -43.42 48.16
CA THR A 467 -30.16 -44.21 47.50
C THR A 467 -29.96 -45.62 48.11
N HIS A 468 -30.12 -45.78 49.43
CA HIS A 468 -29.74 -47.02 50.13
C HIS A 468 -30.92 -47.78 50.75
N GLY A 469 -32.13 -47.22 50.71
CA GLY A 469 -33.34 -47.82 51.27
C GLY A 469 -33.42 -47.87 52.81
N HIS A 470 -32.34 -47.53 53.53
CA HIS A 470 -32.27 -47.62 54.99
C HIS A 470 -31.54 -46.43 55.64
N PHE A 471 -31.65 -46.30 56.97
CA PHE A 471 -30.99 -45.24 57.76
C PHE A 471 -29.69 -45.67 58.47
N VAL A 472 -29.18 -46.86 58.18
CA VAL A 472 -27.92 -47.37 58.75
C VAL A 472 -26.75 -46.74 57.99
N ILE A 473 -26.25 -45.62 58.51
CA ILE A 473 -25.11 -44.92 57.92
C ILE A 473 -23.80 -45.51 58.50
N PRO A 474 -22.92 -46.09 57.67
CA PRO A 474 -21.62 -46.57 58.12
C PRO A 474 -20.79 -45.41 58.71
N GLY A 475 -20.26 -45.60 59.94
CA GLY A 475 -19.59 -44.55 60.71
C GLY A 475 -18.30 -44.02 60.06
N ASP A 476 -17.73 -44.78 59.14
CA ASP A 476 -16.58 -44.45 58.30
C ASP A 476 -16.95 -43.59 57.07
N LYS A 477 -18.19 -43.67 56.56
CA LYS A 477 -18.62 -42.98 55.33
C LYS A 477 -19.17 -41.57 55.57
N ASN A 478 -19.90 -41.32 56.67
CA ASN A 478 -20.42 -39.98 56.98
C ASN A 478 -20.61 -39.74 58.48
N LYS A 479 -19.50 -39.75 59.22
CA LYS A 479 -19.46 -39.48 60.67
C LYS A 479 -20.27 -38.24 61.11
N PRO A 480 -20.20 -37.08 60.42
CA PRO A 480 -20.98 -35.91 60.80
C PRO A 480 -22.50 -36.07 60.63
N LEU A 481 -22.98 -36.97 59.77
CA LEU A 481 -24.41 -37.27 59.64
C LEU A 481 -24.84 -38.32 60.69
N CYS A 482 -23.99 -39.31 60.97
CA CYS A 482 -24.19 -40.26 62.07
C CYS A 482 -24.31 -39.55 63.44
N ASP A 483 -23.38 -38.65 63.75
CA ASP A 483 -23.37 -37.91 65.02
C ASP A 483 -24.60 -37.01 65.14
N TRP A 484 -25.02 -36.39 64.04
CA TRP A 484 -26.24 -35.58 63.99
C TRP A 484 -27.50 -36.42 64.22
N LEU A 485 -27.60 -37.60 63.60
CA LEU A 485 -28.71 -38.54 63.81
C LEU A 485 -28.80 -39.05 65.24
N PHE A 486 -27.63 -39.31 65.87
CA PHE A 486 -27.53 -39.69 67.26
C PHE A 486 -28.00 -38.55 68.18
N SER A 487 -27.60 -37.31 67.86
CA SER A 487 -28.06 -36.12 68.59
C SER A 487 -29.58 -35.92 68.50
N GLN A 488 -30.19 -36.12 67.32
CA GLN A 488 -31.65 -36.03 67.18
C GLN A 488 -32.36 -37.11 68.03
N ARG A 489 -31.84 -38.35 68.04
CA ARG A 489 -32.37 -39.43 68.89
C ARG A 489 -32.29 -39.10 70.38
N LYS A 490 -31.15 -38.57 70.84
CA LYS A 490 -30.97 -38.15 72.23
C LYS A 490 -31.99 -37.06 72.59
N LYS A 491 -32.18 -36.06 71.73
CA LYS A 491 -33.17 -34.99 71.94
C LYS A 491 -34.61 -35.50 71.95
N PHE A 492 -34.95 -36.45 71.09
CA PHE A 492 -36.26 -37.11 71.10
C PHE A 492 -36.52 -37.83 72.43
N LYS A 493 -35.55 -38.64 72.90
CA LYS A 493 -35.65 -39.35 74.18
C LYS A 493 -35.77 -38.41 75.39
N GLU A 494 -35.12 -37.26 75.32
CA GLU A 494 -35.18 -36.24 76.37
C GLU A 494 -36.42 -35.32 76.28
N GLY A 495 -37.31 -35.52 75.30
CA GLY A 495 -38.49 -34.65 75.07
C GLY A 495 -38.15 -33.24 74.58
N LYS A 496 -36.93 -33.03 74.07
CA LYS A 496 -36.39 -31.71 73.65
C LYS A 496 -36.37 -31.50 72.13
N LEU A 497 -36.84 -32.48 71.36
CA LEU A 497 -36.99 -32.35 69.92
C LEU A 497 -38.41 -31.85 69.63
N ALA A 498 -38.53 -30.71 68.97
CA ALA A 498 -39.83 -30.12 68.65
C ALA A 498 -40.62 -31.03 67.69
N GLN A 499 -41.95 -31.06 67.83
CA GLN A 499 -42.84 -32.00 67.15
C GLN A 499 -42.66 -31.99 65.63
N HIS A 500 -42.60 -30.81 65.04
CA HIS A 500 -42.45 -30.66 63.59
C HIS A 500 -41.12 -31.21 63.02
N PHE A 501 -40.07 -31.37 63.85
CA PHE A 501 -38.84 -32.06 63.44
C PHE A 501 -38.94 -33.59 63.57
N ILE A 502 -39.82 -34.06 64.47
CA ILE A 502 -40.15 -35.48 64.62
C ILE A 502 -40.95 -35.89 63.38
N ASP A 503 -42.01 -35.14 63.06
CA ASP A 503 -42.89 -35.39 61.91
C ASP A 503 -42.10 -35.49 60.60
N LEU A 504 -41.17 -34.55 60.35
CA LEU A 504 -40.29 -34.62 59.17
C LEU A 504 -39.44 -35.89 59.10
N LEU A 505 -38.94 -36.37 60.24
CA LEU A 505 -38.11 -37.58 60.27
C LEU A 505 -38.98 -38.84 60.17
N ASP A 506 -40.23 -38.78 60.66
CA ASP A 506 -41.23 -39.83 60.58
C ASP A 506 -41.80 -39.98 59.17
N ASP A 507 -41.98 -38.89 58.43
CA ASP A 507 -42.37 -38.88 57.01
C ASP A 507 -41.30 -39.54 56.13
N LEU A 508 -40.03 -39.43 56.54
CA LEU A 508 -38.96 -40.21 55.95
C LEU A 508 -39.02 -41.68 56.39
N GLY A 509 -40.00 -42.16 57.15
CA GLY A 509 -40.15 -43.56 57.57
C GLY A 509 -39.08 -43.99 58.57
N ARG A 510 -38.61 -43.09 59.43
CA ARG A 510 -37.55 -43.40 60.40
C ARG A 510 -38.12 -44.00 61.68
N GLU A 511 -37.74 -45.24 61.99
CA GLU A 511 -38.06 -45.82 63.29
C GLU A 511 -37.14 -45.28 64.41
N TRP A 512 -37.74 -44.88 65.53
CA TRP A 512 -37.03 -44.43 66.74
C TRP A 512 -36.57 -45.59 67.65
N LYS A 513 -36.90 -46.84 67.32
CA LYS A 513 -36.47 -48.04 68.06
C LYS A 513 -34.99 -48.35 67.83
N VAL A 514 -34.37 -48.92 68.87
CA VAL A 514 -32.93 -49.26 68.92
C VAL A 514 -32.72 -50.59 68.19
N PRO A 515 -31.84 -50.70 67.17
CA PRO A 515 -31.25 -51.99 66.84
C PRO A 515 -30.41 -52.40 68.06
N GLN A 516 -30.77 -53.49 68.73
CA GLN A 516 -29.96 -54.05 69.81
C GLN A 516 -28.50 -54.13 69.35
N ARG A 517 -27.58 -53.55 70.13
CA ARG A 517 -26.15 -53.78 69.92
C ARG A 517 -25.95 -55.30 69.91
N ARG A 518 -25.58 -55.87 68.76
CA ARG A 518 -24.92 -57.18 68.75
C ARG A 518 -23.61 -57.00 69.53
N ASN A 519 -23.66 -57.34 70.81
CA ASN A 519 -22.50 -57.70 71.58
C ASN A 519 -21.89 -58.93 70.92
N THR A 520 -20.86 -58.75 70.10
CA THR A 520 -19.89 -59.81 69.83
C THR A 520 -18.59 -59.41 70.50
N LYS A 521 -18.58 -59.51 71.83
CA LYS A 521 -17.36 -59.90 72.54
C LYS A 521 -17.03 -61.33 72.11
N LYS A 522 -15.77 -61.55 71.75
CA LYS A 522 -15.14 -62.85 71.54
C LYS A 522 -15.46 -63.86 72.65
N LYS A 523 -15.67 -65.12 72.26
CA LYS A 523 -15.38 -66.42 72.90
C LYS A 523 -15.92 -67.48 71.92
N ASN A 524 -15.20 -68.49 71.44
CA ASN A 524 -13.97 -69.14 71.90
C ASN A 524 -12.86 -69.10 70.86
#